data_AF-A0A8X6Q7S7-F1
#
_entry.id   AF-A0A8X6Q7S7-F1
#
_cell.length_a   1.000
_cell.length_b   1.000
_cell.length_c   1.000
_cell.angle_alpha   90.00
_cell.angle_beta   90.00
_cell.angle_gamma   90.00
#
_symmetry.space_group_name_H-M   'P 1'
#
loop_
_entity.id
_entity.type
_entity.pdbx_description
1 polymer ?
#
loop_
_entity_poly.entity_id
_entity_poly.type
_entity_poly.pdbx_seq_one_letter_code
_entity_poly.pdbx_strand_id
1 'polypeptide(L)'
;MYESAYNLHKGNFFRNIGSILVFAILGTAVSAFIIGGSLFLFGKKQWVYELSFTESFAIGSFLSAVDPVGTLAVFHALDVDPVLNMLVTGESILNDAVAIVLSGTVWEASKNPNIFDHPISHTILQCAVRFTITFCASATIGVIFALMAALISFDGLKL
;
A
#
# COMPACT_ATOMS: atom_id res chain seq x y z
N MET A 1 5.27 -1.68 -10.50
CA MET A 1 5.91 -0.64 -9.65
C MET A 1 7.06 0.13 -10.32
N TYR A 2 8.22 -0.46 -10.63
CA TYR A 2 9.42 0.30 -11.02
C TYR A 2 9.26 1.11 -12.32
N GLU A 3 8.70 0.52 -13.37
CA GLU A 3 8.49 1.17 -14.67
C GLU A 3 7.48 2.33 -14.58
N SER A 4 6.38 2.13 -13.83
CA SER A 4 5.38 3.16 -13.55
C SER A 4 5.96 4.34 -12.76
N ALA A 5 6.86 4.07 -11.81
CA ALA A 5 7.56 5.11 -11.04
C ALA A 5 8.57 5.90 -11.89
N TYR A 6 9.22 5.25 -12.85
CA TYR A 6 10.23 5.89 -13.70
C TYR A 6 9.62 6.91 -14.69
N ASN A 7 8.42 6.63 -15.22
CA ASN A 7 7.74 7.45 -16.23
C ASN A 7 6.93 8.64 -15.65
N LEU A 8 7.01 8.88 -14.34
CA LEU A 8 6.18 9.87 -13.65
C LEU A 8 6.66 11.31 -13.86
N HIS A 9 5.75 12.24 -14.20
CA HIS A 9 6.04 13.66 -14.34
C HIS A 9 6.41 14.30 -12.99
N LYS A 10 7.73 14.50 -12.76
CA LYS A 10 8.32 14.80 -11.45
C LYS A 10 7.85 16.13 -10.81
N GLY A 11 7.56 17.17 -11.60
CA GLY A 11 7.29 18.52 -11.09
C GLY A 11 5.99 18.68 -10.28
N ASN A 12 4.88 18.10 -10.75
CA ASN A 12 3.60 18.19 -10.04
C ASN A 12 3.44 17.10 -8.95
N PHE A 13 4.22 16.02 -9.04
CA PHE A 13 4.10 14.85 -8.16
C PHE A 13 4.57 15.18 -6.74
N PHE A 14 5.76 15.77 -6.61
CA PHE A 14 6.29 16.17 -5.30
C PHE A 14 5.47 17.29 -4.65
N ARG A 15 4.77 18.11 -5.44
CA ARG A 15 3.89 19.16 -4.92
C ARG A 15 2.61 18.60 -4.28
N ASN A 16 2.14 17.44 -4.72
CA ASN A 16 0.92 16.80 -4.24
C ASN A 16 1.16 15.50 -3.46
N ILE A 17 2.42 15.20 -3.10
CA ILE A 17 2.80 13.91 -2.49
C ILE A 17 2.01 13.58 -1.22
N GLY A 18 1.64 14.60 -0.43
CA GLY A 18 0.80 14.42 0.76
C GLY A 18 -0.56 13.82 0.42
N SER A 19 -1.26 14.37 -0.58
CA SER A 19 -2.56 13.86 -1.03
C SER A 19 -2.43 12.44 -1.59
N ILE A 20 -1.38 12.18 -2.37
CA ILE A 20 -1.10 10.86 -2.94
C ILE A 20 -0.88 9.83 -1.84
N LEU A 21 -0.08 10.16 -0.81
CA LEU A 21 0.17 9.29 0.34
C LEU A 21 -1.11 9.02 1.13
N VAL A 22 -1.94 10.04 1.35
CA VAL A 22 -3.21 9.87 2.06
C VAL A 22 -4.14 8.96 1.28
N PHE A 23 -4.29 9.15 -0.04
CA PHE A 23 -5.12 8.28 -0.86
C PHE A 23 -4.59 6.85 -0.93
N ALA A 24 -3.28 6.67 -1.10
CA ALA A 24 -2.66 5.35 -1.11
C ALA A 24 -2.82 4.63 0.23
N ILE A 25 -2.50 5.29 1.35
CA ILE A 25 -2.55 4.63 2.66
C ILE A 25 -3.99 4.40 3.10
N LEU A 26 -4.83 5.43 3.11
CA LEU A 26 -6.20 5.30 3.59
C LEU A 26 -7.08 4.52 2.63
N GLY A 27 -6.95 4.74 1.32
CA GLY A 27 -7.73 4.04 0.30
C GLY A 27 -7.47 2.53 0.32
N THR A 28 -6.19 2.15 0.35
CA THR A 28 -5.78 0.73 0.44
C THR A 28 -6.21 0.13 1.78
N ALA A 29 -5.98 0.81 2.90
CA ALA A 29 -6.36 0.31 4.21
C ALA A 29 -7.87 0.08 4.32
N VAL A 30 -8.69 1.06 3.95
CA VAL A 30 -10.16 0.94 3.97
C VAL A 30 -10.62 -0.21 3.07
N SER A 31 -10.08 -0.31 1.86
CA SER A 31 -10.42 -1.40 0.93
C SER A 31 -10.05 -2.76 1.50
N ALA A 32 -8.86 -2.91 2.10
CA ALA A 32 -8.42 -4.13 2.73
C ALA A 32 -9.28 -4.52 3.96
N PHE A 33 -9.68 -3.55 4.79
CA PHE A 33 -10.58 -3.80 5.92
C PHE A 33 -11.97 -4.24 5.47
N ILE A 34 -12.51 -3.61 4.43
CA ILE A 34 -13.82 -3.97 3.88
C ILE A 34 -13.77 -5.37 3.29
N ILE A 35 -12.82 -5.66 2.40
CA ILE A 35 -12.73 -6.94 1.71
C ILE A 35 -12.34 -8.06 2.69
N GLY A 36 -11.29 -7.87 3.48
CA GLY A 36 -10.82 -8.87 4.45
C GLY A 36 -11.81 -9.10 5.59
N GLY A 37 -12.44 -8.04 6.09
CA GLY A 37 -13.48 -8.13 7.11
C GLY A 37 -14.73 -8.83 6.61
N SER A 38 -15.18 -8.54 5.38
CA SER A 38 -16.33 -9.22 4.79
C SER A 38 -16.06 -10.70 4.50
N LEU A 39 -14.87 -11.06 4.01
CA LEU A 39 -14.45 -12.46 3.85
C LEU A 39 -14.50 -13.22 5.19
N PHE A 40 -13.95 -12.63 6.26
CA PHE A 40 -13.97 -13.25 7.58
C PHE A 40 -15.39 -13.43 8.13
N LEU A 41 -16.23 -12.40 8.03
CA LEU A 41 -17.61 -12.43 8.52
C LEU A 41 -18.50 -13.40 7.74
N PHE A 42 -18.35 -13.45 6.42
CA PHE A 42 -19.12 -14.38 5.57
C PHE A 42 -18.64 -15.81 5.69
N GLY A 43 -17.33 -16.04 5.91
CA GLY A 43 -16.79 -17.35 6.28
C GLY A 43 -17.38 -17.86 7.60
N LYS A 44 -17.48 -17.01 8.63
CA LYS A 44 -18.11 -17.37 9.91
C LYS A 44 -19.60 -17.69 9.78
N LYS A 45 -20.30 -17.07 8.84
CA LYS A 45 -21.72 -17.35 8.53
C LYS A 45 -21.93 -18.54 7.60
N GLN A 46 -20.87 -19.24 7.18
CA GLN A 46 -20.90 -20.36 6.24
C GLN A 46 -21.50 -19.99 4.87
N TRP A 47 -21.44 -18.71 4.48
CA TRP A 47 -21.84 -18.24 3.15
C TRP A 47 -20.73 -18.43 2.12
N VAL A 48 -19.48 -18.42 2.59
CA VAL A 48 -18.25 -18.61 1.84
C VAL A 48 -17.37 -19.58 2.64
N TYR A 49 -16.33 -20.14 2.00
CA TYR A 49 -15.33 -20.95 2.68
C TYR A 49 -14.76 -20.24 3.92
N GLU A 50 -14.69 -20.95 5.05
CA GLU A 50 -14.18 -20.39 6.30
C GLU A 50 -12.65 -20.26 6.24
N LEU A 51 -12.20 -19.03 6.03
CA LEU A 51 -10.80 -18.64 6.12
C LEU A 51 -10.46 -18.18 7.54
N SER A 52 -9.22 -18.40 7.95
CA SER A 52 -8.69 -17.78 9.16
C SER A 52 -8.69 -16.25 9.03
N PHE A 53 -8.60 -15.56 10.17
CA PHE A 53 -8.49 -14.10 10.20
C PHE A 53 -7.32 -13.61 9.33
N THR A 54 -6.18 -14.27 9.44
CA THR A 54 -4.96 -13.95 8.71
C THR A 54 -5.10 -14.16 7.20
N GLU A 55 -5.71 -15.27 6.78
CA GLU A 55 -5.94 -15.55 5.35
C GLU A 55 -6.95 -14.57 4.75
N SER A 56 -8.03 -14.26 5.47
CA SER A 56 -9.05 -13.31 5.02
C SER A 56 -8.46 -11.92 4.78
N PHE A 57 -7.63 -11.43 5.72
CA PHE A 57 -6.98 -10.14 5.61
C PHE A 57 -5.80 -10.13 4.64
N ALA A 58 -5.07 -11.24 4.46
CA ALA A 58 -4.05 -11.34 3.43
C ALA A 58 -4.67 -11.22 2.02
N ILE A 59 -5.79 -11.91 1.78
CA ILE A 59 -6.55 -11.78 0.53
C ILE A 59 -7.12 -10.38 0.38
N GLY A 60 -7.71 -9.83 1.45
CA GLY A 60 -8.25 -8.46 1.44
C GLY A 60 -7.18 -7.41 1.12
N SER A 61 -5.99 -7.56 1.69
CA SER A 61 -4.85 -6.68 1.42
C SER A 61 -4.35 -6.84 -0.02
N PHE A 62 -4.23 -8.07 -0.51
CA PHE A 62 -3.84 -8.32 -1.90
C PHE A 62 -4.81 -7.72 -2.92
N LEU A 63 -6.11 -7.87 -2.70
CA LEU A 63 -7.15 -7.31 -3.57
C LEU A 63 -7.31 -5.79 -3.45
N SER A 64 -6.76 -5.17 -2.40
CA SER A 64 -6.82 -3.73 -2.21
C SER A 64 -5.80 -2.93 -3.04
N ALA A 65 -4.77 -3.60 -3.56
CA ALA A 65 -3.86 -3.02 -4.53
C ALA A 65 -4.54 -2.99 -5.90
N VAL A 66 -4.95 -1.79 -6.34
CA VAL A 66 -5.69 -1.58 -7.59
C VAL A 66 -4.76 -1.07 -8.68
N ASP A 67 -4.85 -1.65 -9.87
CA ASP A 67 -4.14 -1.22 -11.07
C ASP A 67 -4.99 -0.20 -11.87
N PRO A 68 -4.50 1.02 -12.14
CA PRO A 68 -5.31 2.08 -12.73
C PRO A 68 -5.29 2.06 -14.25
N VAL A 69 -4.69 1.07 -14.93
CA VAL A 69 -4.54 1.05 -16.39
C VAL A 69 -5.86 1.34 -17.12
N GLY A 70 -6.97 0.73 -16.70
CA GLY A 70 -8.28 0.98 -17.30
C GLY A 70 -8.80 2.40 -17.04
N THR A 71 -8.65 2.90 -15.82
CA THR A 71 -9.05 4.25 -15.42
C THR A 71 -8.24 5.31 -16.16
N LEU A 72 -6.93 5.11 -16.28
CA LEU A 72 -6.02 5.98 -17.01
C LEU A 72 -6.35 6.04 -18.49
N ALA A 73 -6.68 4.92 -19.12
CA ALA A 73 -7.09 4.89 -20.52
C ALA A 73 -8.35 5.73 -20.76
N VAL A 74 -9.34 5.66 -19.86
CA VAL A 74 -10.55 6.48 -19.93
C VAL A 74 -10.25 7.95 -19.68
N PHE A 75 -9.39 8.28 -18.72
CA PHE A 75 -9.02 9.66 -18.41
C PHE A 75 -8.28 10.33 -19.58
N HIS A 76 -7.42 9.57 -20.27
CA HIS A 76 -6.78 10.04 -21.50
C HIS A 76 -7.78 10.27 -22.65
N ALA A 77 -8.83 9.44 -22.75
CA ALA A 77 -9.88 9.63 -23.75
C ALA A 77 -10.79 10.84 -23.45
N LEU A 78 -10.93 11.21 -22.18
CA LEU A 78 -11.79 12.30 -21.72
C LEU A 78 -11.07 13.64 -21.50
N ASP A 79 -9.76 13.72 -21.81
CA ASP A 79 -8.91 14.89 -21.58
C ASP A 79 -9.03 15.45 -20.14
N VAL A 80 -8.94 14.54 -19.17
CA VAL A 80 -9.10 14.86 -17.74
C VAL A 80 -7.90 15.67 -17.21
N ASP A 81 -8.16 16.49 -16.19
CA ASP A 81 -7.15 17.31 -15.53
C ASP A 81 -5.87 16.52 -15.16
N PRO A 82 -4.68 17.03 -15.52
CA PRO A 82 -3.41 16.33 -15.32
C PRO A 82 -3.07 16.10 -13.84
N VAL A 83 -3.62 16.89 -12.91
CA VAL A 83 -3.46 16.66 -11.47
C VAL A 83 -4.24 15.41 -11.05
N LEU A 84 -5.46 15.20 -11.57
CA LEU A 84 -6.24 14.00 -11.24
C LEU A 84 -5.60 12.73 -11.79
N ASN A 85 -5.10 12.77 -13.03
CA ASN A 85 -4.34 11.67 -13.62
C ASN A 85 -3.10 11.32 -12.78
N MET A 86 -2.38 12.34 -12.32
CA MET A 86 -1.23 12.18 -11.43
C MET A 86 -1.60 11.60 -10.06
N LEU A 87 -2.69 12.05 -9.44
CA LEU A 87 -3.14 11.56 -8.14
C LEU A 87 -3.44 10.06 -8.21
N VAL A 88 -4.18 9.62 -9.24
CA VAL A 88 -4.52 8.21 -9.46
C VAL A 88 -3.26 7.40 -9.76
N THR A 89 -2.41 7.86 -10.68
CA THR A 89 -1.15 7.15 -10.99
C THR A 89 -0.26 7.01 -9.76
N GLY A 90 -0.13 8.08 -8.96
CA GLY A 90 0.67 8.08 -7.74
C GLY A 90 0.10 7.18 -6.65
N GLU A 91 -1.22 7.18 -6.47
CA GLU A 91 -1.92 6.31 -5.53
C GLU A 91 -1.59 4.86 -5.84
N SER A 92 -1.72 4.47 -7.11
CA SER A 92 -1.54 3.08 -7.50
C SER A 92 -0.09 2.62 -7.55
N ILE A 93 0.88 3.54 -7.66
CA ILE A 93 2.30 3.18 -7.46
C ILE A 93 2.56 2.83 -5.99
N LEU A 94 1.87 3.48 -5.06
CA LEU A 94 2.12 3.34 -3.63
C LEU A 94 1.24 2.28 -2.95
N ASN A 95 0.05 2.00 -3.49
CA ASN A 95 -0.90 1.05 -2.91
C ASN A 95 -0.35 -0.37 -2.80
N ASP A 96 0.45 -0.83 -3.78
CA ASP A 96 1.16 -2.11 -3.76
C ASP A 96 2.03 -2.25 -2.50
N ALA A 97 2.83 -1.22 -2.19
CA ALA A 97 3.68 -1.22 -1.01
C ALA A 97 2.87 -1.21 0.27
N VAL A 98 1.79 -0.43 0.32
CA VAL A 98 0.87 -0.36 1.47
C VAL A 98 0.22 -1.71 1.71
N ALA A 99 -0.29 -2.38 0.67
CA ALA A 99 -0.91 -3.69 0.73
C ALA A 99 0.06 -4.77 1.25
N ILE A 100 1.33 -4.74 0.83
CA ILE A 100 2.34 -5.67 1.34
C ILE A 100 2.60 -5.44 2.83
N VAL A 101 2.79 -4.19 3.25
CA VAL A 101 3.05 -3.86 4.67
C VAL A 101 1.85 -4.19 5.54
N LEU A 102 0.63 -3.95 5.06
CA LEU A 102 -0.60 -4.24 5.77
C LEU A 102 -0.78 -5.76 5.96
N SER A 103 -0.58 -6.55 4.91
CA SER A 103 -0.60 -8.02 5.00
C SER A 103 0.47 -8.56 5.96
N GLY A 104 1.69 -8.01 5.90
CA GLY A 104 2.78 -8.37 6.82
C GLY A 104 2.46 -8.02 8.28
N THR A 105 1.77 -6.90 8.52
CA THR A 105 1.36 -6.48 9.86
C THR A 105 0.34 -7.44 10.45
N VAL A 106 -0.64 -7.89 9.65
CA VAL A 106 -1.63 -8.88 10.09
C VAL A 106 -0.99 -10.25 10.33
N TRP A 107 -0.06 -10.68 9.46
CA TRP A 107 0.68 -11.92 9.64
C TRP A 107 1.47 -11.93 10.95
N GLU A 108 2.16 -10.84 11.26
CA GLU A 108 2.93 -10.72 12.50
C GLU A 108 2.01 -10.66 13.73
N ALA A 109 0.88 -9.95 13.63
CA ALA A 109 -0.14 -9.95 14.67
C ALA A 109 -0.63 -11.38 14.96
N SER A 110 -0.88 -12.19 13.93
CA SER A 110 -1.30 -13.58 14.08
C SER A 110 -0.33 -14.47 14.85
N LYS A 111 0.95 -14.12 14.95
CA LYS A 111 1.95 -14.88 15.72
C LYS A 111 1.92 -14.58 17.21
N ASN A 112 1.30 -13.48 17.62
CA ASN A 112 1.26 -13.07 19.02
C ASN A 112 0.01 -13.65 19.70
N PRO A 113 0.12 -14.74 20.49
CA PRO A 113 -1.04 -15.40 21.09
C PRO A 113 -1.77 -14.51 22.10
N ASN A 114 -1.10 -13.51 22.66
CA ASN A 114 -1.65 -12.61 23.68
C ASN A 114 -2.37 -11.39 23.08
N ILE A 115 -2.56 -11.33 21.76
CA ILE A 115 -3.23 -10.19 21.11
C ILE A 115 -4.67 -10.01 21.58
N PHE A 116 -5.32 -11.11 21.99
CA PHE A 116 -6.70 -11.12 22.47
C PHE A 116 -6.82 -10.79 23.97
N ASP A 117 -5.70 -10.79 24.72
CA ASP A 117 -5.67 -10.42 26.14
C ASP A 117 -5.65 -8.90 26.35
N HIS A 118 -5.33 -8.16 25.29
CA HIS A 118 -5.31 -6.71 25.32
C HIS A 118 -6.64 -6.10 24.83
N PRO A 119 -7.02 -4.91 25.34
CA PRO A 119 -8.16 -4.17 24.81
C PRO A 119 -8.02 -3.94 23.31
N ILE A 120 -9.13 -4.00 22.57
CA ILE A 120 -9.17 -3.82 21.11
C ILE A 120 -8.47 -2.51 20.68
N SER A 121 -8.63 -1.43 21.45
CA SER A 121 -7.97 -0.14 21.19
C SER A 121 -6.45 -0.24 21.21
N HIS A 122 -5.90 -1.02 22.14
CA HIS A 122 -4.46 -1.24 22.25
C HIS A 122 -3.94 -2.09 21.08
N THR A 123 -4.66 -3.13 20.69
CA THR A 123 -4.29 -3.97 19.53
C THR A 123 -4.32 -3.18 18.23
N ILE A 124 -5.34 -2.36 18.00
CA ILE A 124 -5.42 -1.49 16.81
C ILE A 124 -4.26 -0.49 16.81
N LEU A 125 -3.96 0.14 17.96
CA LEU A 125 -2.85 1.07 18.07
C LEU A 125 -1.50 0.40 17.80
N GLN A 126 -1.28 -0.79 18.33
CA GLN A 126 -0.07 -1.58 18.07
C GLN A 126 0.08 -1.92 16.59
N CYS A 127 -0.99 -2.37 15.93
CA CYS A 127 -0.99 -2.62 14.49
C CYS A 127 -0.69 -1.35 13.70
N ALA A 128 -1.29 -0.21 14.05
CA ALA A 128 -1.05 1.07 13.38
C ALA A 128 0.40 1.56 13.55
N VAL A 129 0.96 1.47 14.76
CA VAL A 129 2.35 1.83 15.04
C VAL A 129 3.30 0.89 14.27
N ARG A 130 3.04 -0.42 14.28
CA ARG A 130 3.87 -1.40 13.56
C ARG A 130 3.83 -1.15 12.05
N PHE A 131 2.65 -0.94 11.47
CA PHE A 131 2.49 -0.56 10.07
C PHE A 131 3.32 0.68 9.74
N THR A 132 3.22 1.73 10.56
CA THR A 132 3.94 2.99 10.35
C THR A 132 5.45 2.78 10.39
N ILE A 133 5.96 2.05 11.39
CA ILE A 133 7.40 1.77 11.52
C ILE A 133 7.90 0.94 10.34
N THR A 134 7.20 -0.14 9.98
CA THR A 134 7.62 -1.01 8.87
C THR A 134 7.57 -0.26 7.54
N PHE A 135 6.53 0.53 7.28
CA PHE A 135 6.42 1.35 6.08
C PHE A 135 7.58 2.37 5.97
N CYS A 136 7.83 3.14 7.04
CA CYS A 136 8.91 4.13 7.06
C CYS A 136 10.30 3.50 6.99
N ALA A 137 10.53 2.37 7.66
CA ALA A 137 11.79 1.64 7.61
C ALA A 137 12.08 1.13 6.20
N SER A 138 11.09 0.50 5.55
CA SER A 138 11.20 0.04 4.17
C SER A 138 11.46 1.18 3.19
N ALA A 139 10.77 2.31 3.34
CA ALA A 139 11.01 3.50 2.53
C ALA A 139 12.44 4.05 2.70
N THR A 140 12.91 4.13 3.95
CA THR A 140 14.27 4.62 4.26
C THR A 140 15.34 3.73 3.64
N ILE A 141 15.19 2.41 3.75
CA ILE A 141 16.10 1.45 3.13
C ILE A 141 16.11 1.64 1.61
N GLY A 142 14.94 1.79 0.99
CA GLY A 142 14.82 2.06 -0.45
C GLY A 142 15.56 3.32 -0.90
N VAL A 143 15.43 4.41 -0.13
CA VAL A 143 16.15 5.67 -0.41
C VAL A 143 17.66 5.48 -0.31
N ILE A 144 18.16 4.79 0.70
CA ILE A 144 19.59 4.54 0.88
C ILE A 144 20.15 3.74 -0.31
N PHE A 145 19.47 2.67 -0.72
CA PHE A 145 19.88 1.88 -1.90
C PHE A 145 19.84 2.69 -3.19
N ALA A 146 18.80 3.52 -3.38
CA ALA A 146 18.69 4.38 -4.56
C ALA A 146 19.83 5.41 -4.62
N LEU A 147 20.21 6.00 -3.49
CA LEU A 147 21.33 6.94 -3.40
C LEU A 147 22.68 6.27 -3.66
N MET A 148 22.89 5.06 -3.11
CA MET A 148 24.11 4.28 -3.40
C MET A 148 24.22 3.93 -4.88
N ALA A 149 23.13 3.47 -5.50
CA ALA A 149 23.11 3.17 -6.93
C ALA A 149 23.37 4.42 -7.79
N ALA A 150 22.79 5.56 -7.41
CA ALA A 150 23.03 6.84 -8.08
C ALA A 150 24.51 7.27 -7.97
N LEU A 151 25.14 7.08 -6.80
CA LEU A 151 26.55 7.40 -6.59
C LEU A 151 27.46 6.54 -7.48
N ILE A 152 27.23 5.21 -7.50
CA ILE A 152 28.01 4.27 -8.32
C ILE A 152 27.86 4.60 -9.81
N SER A 153 26.63 4.89 -10.26
CA SER A 153 26.37 5.25 -11.66
C SER A 153 27.05 6.56 -12.06
N PHE A 154 27.19 7.52 -11.14
CA PHE A 154 27.83 8.80 -11.40
C PHE A 154 29.36 8.66 -11.53
N ASP A 155 29.98 7.78 -10.74
CA ASP A 155 31.41 7.51 -10.83
C ASP A 155 31.75 6.69 -12.10
N GLY A 156 30.86 5.80 -12.55
CA GLY A 156 31.01 5.06 -13.81
C GLY A 156 30.86 5.89 -15.09
N LEU A 157 30.29 7.10 -15.00
CA LEU A 157 30.15 8.05 -16.12
C LEU A 157 31.34 9.01 -16.28
N LYS A 158 32.32 8.95 -15.36
CA LYS A 158 33.53 9.80 -15.36
C LYS A 158 34.81 9.10 -15.84
N LEU A 159 34.70 7.88 -16.37
CA LEU A 159 35.75 7.11 -17.05
C LEU A 159 35.39 6.92 -18.52
#